data_AF-A0A0Q5SY19-F1
#
_entry.id   AF-A0A0Q5SY19-F1
#
_cell.length_a   1.000
_cell.length_b   1.000
_cell.length_c   1.000
_cell.angle_alpha   90.00
_cell.angle_beta   90.00
_cell.angle_gamma   90.00
#
_symmetry.space_group_name_H-M   'P 1'
#
loop_
_entity.id
_entity.type
_entity.pdbx_description
1 polymer ?
#
loop_
_entity_poly.entity_id
_entity_poly.type
_entity_poly.pdbx_seq_one_letter_code
_entity_poly.pdbx_strand_id
1 'polypeptide(L)'
;MGSPTQNETDHANAPEMKIVTRNISALLERTKEEQRRKTFEERLADSITGFTGSMLFVYIHLTMFVIWIIWNLGWLGLKPFDESFVVLAMFASVEAIFLSTFVLISQNRMNAEADRRAELNLQVNLLAEHEITRLIQLTTAMAKKMDIPESYDAEIDSLAKDVRPEQVLETMEQHRKEAGLEAKQDKK
;
A
#
# COMPACT_ATOMS: atom_id res chain seq x y z
N MET A 1 37.65 39.45 24.45
CA MET A 1 37.71 37.99 24.17
C MET A 1 36.70 37.31 25.07
N GLY A 2 35.69 36.54 24.67
CA GLY A 2 35.43 35.76 23.46
C GLY A 2 34.69 34.50 23.96
N SER A 3 33.51 34.18 23.44
CA SER A 3 32.68 33.02 23.84
C SER A 3 33.42 31.67 23.63
N PRO A 4 32.98 30.55 24.26
CA PRO A 4 31.88 29.77 23.67
C PRO A 4 30.89 29.13 24.68
N THR A 5 29.61 29.43 24.45
CA THR A 5 28.45 28.50 24.41
C THR A 5 28.52 27.19 25.23
N GLN A 6 27.94 27.20 26.43
CA GLN A 6 27.32 26.02 27.03
C GLN A 6 25.79 26.16 26.88
N ASN A 7 25.26 25.87 25.70
CA ASN A 7 23.82 25.78 25.50
C ASN A 7 23.55 24.79 24.37
N GLU A 8 23.71 23.49 24.63
CA GLU A 8 23.48 22.49 23.58
C GLU A 8 22.95 21.12 24.04
N THR A 9 22.53 20.94 25.30
CA THR A 9 22.05 19.61 25.74
C THR A 9 20.71 19.57 26.48
N ASP A 10 19.91 20.64 26.44
CA ASP A 10 18.63 20.69 27.18
C ASP A 10 17.37 20.63 26.28
N HIS A 11 17.45 19.94 25.13
CA HIS A 11 16.28 19.66 24.28
C HIS A 11 15.74 18.21 24.44
N ALA A 12 16.21 17.46 25.43
CA ALA A 12 15.81 16.07 25.66
C ALA A 12 14.49 15.89 26.44
N ASN A 13 13.71 16.96 26.63
CA ASN A 13 12.45 16.90 27.38
C ASN A 13 11.26 17.34 26.52
N ALA A 14 10.94 16.54 25.50
CA ALA A 14 9.73 16.70 24.71
C ALA A 14 8.77 15.54 25.01
N PRO A 15 7.68 15.74 25.78
CA PRO A 15 6.60 14.74 25.92
C PRO A 15 6.08 14.24 24.57
N GLU A 16 6.23 15.02 23.50
CA GLU A 16 5.93 14.65 22.12
C GLU A 16 6.79 13.47 21.61
N MET A 17 8.10 13.44 21.90
CA MET A 17 8.96 12.32 21.49
C MET A 17 8.52 11.01 22.17
N LYS A 18 8.04 11.08 23.41
CA LYS A 18 7.57 9.90 24.15
C LYS A 18 6.25 9.37 23.60
N ILE A 19 5.36 10.24 23.12
CA ILE A 19 4.10 9.87 22.46
C ILE A 19 4.38 9.27 21.07
N VAL A 20 5.23 9.90 20.27
CA VAL A 20 5.63 9.41 18.94
C VAL A 20 6.31 8.04 19.05
N THR A 21 7.27 7.88 19.98
CA THR A 21 7.95 6.59 20.19
C THR A 21 6.98 5.49 20.64
N ARG A 22 6.02 5.81 21.54
CA ARG A 22 4.99 4.86 21.98
C ARG A 22 4.05 4.44 20.84
N ASN A 23 3.64 5.39 20.00
CA ASN A 23 2.79 5.13 18.84
C ASN A 23 3.54 4.29 17.80
N ILE A 24 4.81 4.57 17.55
CA ILE A 24 5.67 3.77 16.67
C ILE A 24 5.81 2.35 17.20
N SER A 25 6.06 2.16 18.50
CA SER A 25 6.14 0.82 19.09
C SER A 25 4.81 0.06 18.98
N ALA A 26 3.67 0.72 19.17
CA ALA A 26 2.35 0.10 19.02
C ALA A 26 2.06 -0.32 17.57
N LEU A 27 2.46 0.50 16.60
CA LEU A 27 2.38 0.17 15.17
C LEU A 27 3.29 -1.01 14.82
N LEU A 28 4.55 -0.98 15.26
CA LEU A 28 5.50 -2.08 15.03
C LEU A 28 5.03 -3.39 15.66
N GLU A 29 4.44 -3.34 16.85
CA GLU A 29 3.90 -4.52 17.54
C GLU A 29 2.70 -5.10 16.79
N ARG A 30 1.78 -4.24 16.30
CA ARG A 30 0.67 -4.64 15.41
C ARG A 30 1.15 -5.30 14.13
N THR A 31 2.10 -4.69 13.41
CA THR A 31 2.65 -5.28 12.17
C THR A 31 3.33 -6.62 12.45
N LYS A 32 4.00 -6.75 13.59
CA LYS A 32 4.68 -7.99 13.98
C LYS A 32 3.69 -9.07 14.40
N GLU A 33 2.59 -8.72 15.05
CA GLU A 33 1.48 -9.63 15.34
C GLU A 33 0.78 -10.12 14.07
N GLU A 34 0.55 -9.23 13.10
CA GLU A 34 0.01 -9.61 11.78
C GLU A 34 0.95 -10.58 11.06
N GLN A 35 2.26 -10.31 11.06
CA GLN A 35 3.26 -11.22 10.48
C GLN A 35 3.38 -12.56 11.23
N ARG A 36 3.08 -12.59 12.53
CA ARG A 36 3.05 -13.83 13.34
C ARG A 36 1.78 -14.64 13.12
N ARG A 37 0.67 -13.98 12.79
CA ARG A 37 -0.61 -14.62 12.44
C ARG A 37 -0.68 -15.12 11.00
N LYS A 38 0.28 -14.74 10.14
CA LYS A 38 0.32 -15.23 8.76
C LYS A 38 0.46 -16.75 8.72
N THR A 39 -0.46 -17.39 7.99
CA THR A 39 -0.44 -18.83 7.74
C THR A 39 0.78 -19.19 6.88
N PHE A 40 1.23 -20.44 6.93
CA PHE A 40 2.34 -20.92 6.09
C PHE A 40 2.11 -20.63 4.60
N GLU A 41 0.87 -20.78 4.13
CA GLU A 41 0.45 -20.49 2.76
C GLU A 41 0.60 -18.99 2.40
N GLU A 42 0.25 -18.08 3.33
CA GLU A 42 0.39 -16.63 3.11
C GLU A 42 1.85 -16.20 3.05
N ARG A 43 2.70 -16.82 3.87
CA ARG A 43 4.16 -16.60 3.83
C ARG A 43 4.77 -17.10 2.53
N LEU A 44 4.33 -18.27 2.07
CA LEU A 44 4.77 -18.83 0.79
C LEU A 44 4.31 -17.93 -0.37
N ALA A 45 3.07 -17.47 -0.36
CA ALA A 45 2.54 -16.55 -1.36
C ALA A 45 3.31 -15.21 -1.40
N ASP A 46 3.65 -14.63 -0.24
CA ASP A 46 4.48 -13.42 -0.14
C ASP A 46 5.88 -13.63 -0.75
N SER A 47 6.50 -14.76 -0.42
CA SER A 47 7.83 -15.10 -0.92
C SER A 47 7.83 -15.30 -2.43
N ILE A 48 6.83 -16.01 -2.97
CA ILE A 48 6.68 -16.24 -4.41
C ILE A 48 6.38 -14.91 -5.13
N THR A 49 5.51 -14.07 -4.56
CA THR A 49 5.19 -12.73 -5.11
C THR A 49 6.45 -11.89 -5.29
N GLY A 50 7.29 -11.80 -4.25
CA GLY A 50 8.53 -11.03 -4.31
C GLY A 50 9.57 -11.64 -5.25
N PHE A 51 9.60 -12.97 -5.37
CA PHE A 51 10.54 -13.67 -6.23
C PHE A 51 10.16 -13.57 -7.72
N THR A 52 8.93 -13.93 -8.09
CA THR A 52 8.45 -13.92 -9.48
C THR A 52 8.37 -12.50 -10.06
N GLY A 53 8.17 -11.48 -9.24
CA GLY A 53 8.21 -10.07 -9.66
C GLY A 53 9.62 -9.48 -9.84
N SER A 54 10.69 -10.23 -9.57
CA SER A 54 12.06 -9.73 -9.58
C SER A 54 12.80 -10.04 -10.89
N MET A 55 13.69 -9.14 -11.32
CA MET A 55 14.61 -9.40 -12.45
C MET A 55 15.55 -10.58 -12.20
N LEU A 56 15.86 -10.89 -10.94
CA LEU A 56 16.70 -12.04 -10.58
C LEU A 56 16.08 -13.37 -11.07
N PHE A 57 14.76 -13.49 -10.98
CA PHE A 57 14.03 -14.67 -11.46
C PHE A 57 14.27 -14.93 -12.94
N VAL A 58 14.21 -13.86 -13.74
CA VAL A 58 14.40 -13.90 -15.20
C VAL A 58 15.83 -14.35 -15.53
N TYR A 59 16.84 -13.81 -14.83
CA TYR A 59 18.23 -14.20 -15.06
C TYR A 59 18.52 -15.66 -14.67
N ILE A 60 17.91 -16.16 -13.58
CA ILE A 60 18.03 -17.57 -13.18
C ILE A 60 17.44 -18.48 -14.27
N HIS A 61 16.23 -18.20 -14.75
CA HIS A 61 15.60 -19.00 -15.81
C HIS A 61 16.40 -18.95 -17.10
N LEU A 62 16.84 -17.77 -17.52
CA LEU A 62 17.64 -17.60 -18.73
C LEU A 62 18.93 -18.43 -18.64
N THR A 63 19.66 -18.32 -17.52
CA THR A 63 20.92 -19.04 -17.32
C THR A 63 20.67 -20.55 -17.29
N MET A 64 19.61 -21.00 -16.61
CA MET A 64 19.24 -22.41 -16.54
C MET A 64 18.91 -22.99 -17.93
N PHE A 65 18.09 -22.30 -18.72
CA PHE A 65 17.75 -22.74 -20.07
C PHE A 65 18.97 -22.74 -21.00
N VAL A 66 19.83 -21.71 -20.93
CA VAL A 66 21.07 -21.64 -21.71
C VAL A 66 22.00 -22.80 -21.37
N ILE A 67 22.20 -23.09 -20.08
CA ILE A 67 23.03 -24.22 -19.63
C ILE A 67 22.45 -25.54 -20.14
N TRP A 68 21.13 -25.73 -20.05
CA TRP A 68 20.47 -26.94 -20.54
C TRP A 68 20.63 -27.12 -22.05
N ILE A 69 20.49 -26.05 -22.83
CA ILE A 69 20.66 -26.07 -24.27
C ILE A 69 22.11 -26.43 -24.63
N ILE A 70 23.10 -25.79 -24.00
CA ILE A 70 24.53 -26.06 -24.25
C ILE A 70 24.88 -27.53 -23.93
N TRP A 71 24.34 -28.08 -22.85
CA TRP A 71 24.51 -29.50 -22.52
C TRP A 71 23.92 -30.39 -23.62
N ASN A 72 22.67 -30.16 -24.03
CA ASN A 72 22.01 -31.01 -25.01
C ASN A 72 22.51 -30.83 -26.45
N LEU A 73 23.17 -29.71 -26.78
CA LEU A 73 23.91 -29.51 -28.03
C LEU A 73 25.20 -30.34 -28.13
N GLY A 74 25.58 -31.05 -27.06
CA GLY A 74 26.78 -31.89 -27.04
C GLY A 74 28.10 -31.12 -26.94
N TRP A 75 28.06 -29.79 -26.77
CA TRP A 75 29.25 -28.95 -26.62
C TRP A 75 30.07 -29.26 -25.35
N LEU A 76 29.45 -29.94 -24.37
CA LEU A 76 30.10 -30.38 -23.13
C LEU A 76 30.69 -31.80 -23.22
N GLY A 77 30.58 -32.49 -24.36
CA GLY A 77 31.10 -33.88 -24.53
C GLY A 77 30.36 -34.94 -23.71
N LEU A 78 29.23 -34.57 -23.09
CA LEU A 78 28.33 -35.46 -22.36
C LEU A 78 27.23 -36.00 -23.28
N LYS A 79 26.68 -37.18 -22.97
CA LYS A 79 25.54 -37.74 -23.71
C LYS A 79 24.34 -36.77 -23.63
N PRO A 80 23.68 -36.42 -24.75
CA PRO A 80 22.47 -35.62 -24.72
C PRO A 80 21.40 -36.30 -23.85
N PHE A 81 20.81 -35.54 -22.93
CA PHE A 81 19.78 -36.02 -22.01
C PHE A 81 18.37 -35.86 -22.62
N ASP A 82 18.15 -34.80 -23.38
CA ASP A 82 16.90 -34.40 -24.02
C ASP A 82 17.19 -33.84 -25.43
N GLU A 83 17.48 -34.74 -26.37
CA GLU A 83 17.92 -34.42 -27.74
C GLU A 83 16.85 -33.67 -28.57
N SER A 84 15.57 -33.85 -28.22
CA SER A 84 14.42 -33.20 -28.87
C SER A 84 13.85 -32.02 -28.06
N PHE A 85 14.45 -31.68 -26.91
CA PHE A 85 14.02 -30.60 -26.01
C PHE A 85 12.57 -30.73 -25.47
N VAL A 86 11.94 -31.90 -25.63
CA VAL A 86 10.53 -32.12 -25.27
C VAL A 86 10.37 -32.15 -23.75
N VAL A 87 11.34 -32.71 -23.02
CA VAL A 87 11.30 -32.78 -21.56
C VAL A 87 11.40 -31.37 -20.98
N LEU A 88 12.34 -30.56 -21.47
CA LEU A 88 12.46 -29.16 -21.07
C LEU A 88 11.17 -28.38 -21.34
N ALA A 89 10.60 -28.53 -22.53
CA ALA A 89 9.38 -27.83 -22.92
C ALA A 89 8.18 -28.22 -22.03
N MET A 90 8.03 -29.51 -21.69
CA MET A 90 6.97 -29.97 -20.79
C MET A 90 7.12 -29.40 -19.38
N PHE A 91 8.32 -29.46 -18.80
CA PHE A 91 8.56 -28.90 -17.47
C PHE A 91 8.33 -27.39 -17.44
N ALA A 92 8.87 -26.65 -18.41
CA ALA A 92 8.68 -25.20 -18.53
C ALA A 92 7.19 -24.83 -18.69
N SER A 93 6.41 -25.63 -19.43
CA SER A 93 4.97 -25.39 -19.61
C SER A 93 4.18 -25.56 -18.32
N VAL A 94 4.47 -26.63 -17.55
CA VAL A 94 3.83 -26.84 -16.24
C VAL A 94 4.23 -25.73 -15.28
N GLU A 95 5.52 -25.39 -15.21
CA GLU A 95 6.04 -24.31 -14.39
C GLU A 95 5.37 -22.96 -14.72
N ALA A 96 5.21 -22.64 -16.01
CA ALA A 96 4.56 -21.41 -16.45
C ALA A 96 3.09 -21.30 -15.97
N ILE A 97 2.34 -22.40 -15.97
CA ILE A 97 0.96 -22.43 -15.45
C ILE A 97 0.94 -22.11 -13.95
N PHE A 98 1.82 -22.74 -13.16
CA PHE A 98 1.95 -22.46 -11.73
C PHE A 98 2.33 -21.00 -11.47
N LEU A 99 3.34 -20.49 -12.19
CA LEU A 99 3.78 -19.10 -12.08
C LEU A 99 2.66 -18.11 -12.42
N SER A 100 1.96 -18.33 -13.53
CA SER A 100 0.84 -17.48 -13.92
C SER A 100 -0.27 -17.47 -12.87
N THR A 101 -0.55 -18.61 -12.26
CA THR A 101 -1.56 -18.72 -11.19
C THR A 101 -1.10 -17.97 -9.94
N PHE A 102 0.16 -18.13 -9.52
CA PHE A 102 0.71 -17.40 -8.39
C PHE A 102 0.74 -15.88 -8.63
N VAL A 103 1.10 -15.45 -9.84
CA VAL A 103 1.06 -14.03 -10.25
C VAL A 103 -0.37 -13.51 -10.18
N LEU A 104 -1.36 -14.25 -10.68
CA LEU A 104 -2.76 -13.84 -10.65
C LEU A 104 -3.29 -13.72 -9.21
N ILE A 105 -2.97 -14.69 -8.34
CA ILE A 105 -3.34 -14.66 -6.92
C ILE A 105 -2.71 -13.43 -6.24
N SER A 106 -1.41 -13.20 -6.50
CA SER A 106 -0.68 -12.04 -5.97
C SER A 106 -1.30 -10.72 -6.43
N GLN A 107 -1.58 -10.59 -7.73
CA GLN A 107 -2.22 -9.42 -8.32
C GLN A 107 -3.60 -9.16 -7.71
N ASN A 108 -4.42 -10.20 -7.58
CA ASN A 108 -5.75 -10.08 -6.96
C ASN A 108 -5.67 -9.57 -5.52
N ARG A 109 -4.67 -10.05 -4.76
CA ARG A 109 -4.44 -9.58 -3.39
C ARG A 109 -3.94 -8.13 -3.34
N MET A 110 -2.99 -7.76 -4.21
CA MET A 110 -2.48 -6.40 -4.30
C MET A 110 -3.59 -5.41 -4.70
N ASN A 111 -4.44 -5.79 -5.65
CA ASN A 111 -5.58 -4.98 -6.07
C ASN A 111 -6.59 -4.80 -4.92
N ALA A 112 -6.93 -5.87 -4.20
CA ALA A 112 -7.82 -5.77 -3.05
C ALA A 112 -7.25 -4.86 -1.94
N GLU A 113 -5.93 -4.84 -1.74
CA GLU A 113 -5.28 -3.92 -0.81
C GLU A 113 -5.28 -2.48 -1.34
N ALA A 114 -5.01 -2.28 -2.63
CA ALA A 114 -5.05 -0.98 -3.29
C ALA A 114 -6.46 -0.36 -3.22
N ASP A 115 -7.51 -1.14 -3.44
CA ASP A 115 -8.91 -0.71 -3.34
C ASP A 115 -9.24 -0.23 -1.92
N ARG A 116 -8.83 -0.99 -0.89
CA ARG A 116 -9.02 -0.58 0.52
C ARG A 116 -8.27 0.72 0.84
N ARG A 117 -7.05 0.87 0.33
CA ARG A 117 -6.25 2.10 0.51
C ARG A 117 -6.91 3.29 -0.18
N ALA A 118 -7.43 3.11 -1.39
CA ALA A 118 -8.16 4.14 -2.12
C ALA A 118 -9.43 4.57 -1.36
N GLU A 119 -10.19 3.63 -0.82
CA GLU A 119 -11.37 3.90 0.00
C GLU A 119 -11.02 4.70 1.26
N LEU A 120 -9.99 4.29 2.00
CA LEU A 120 -9.54 5.00 3.19
C LEU A 120 -9.07 6.43 2.86
N ASN A 121 -8.31 6.59 1.78
CA ASN A 121 -7.85 7.91 1.33
C ASN A 121 -9.02 8.82 0.98
N LEU A 122 -10.05 8.29 0.33
CA LEU A 122 -11.26 9.06 0.03
C LEU A 122 -11.99 9.49 1.31
N GLN A 123 -12.14 8.59 2.29
CA GLN A 123 -12.74 8.95 3.58
C GLN A 123 -11.94 10.04 4.31
N VAL A 124 -10.61 9.91 4.36
CA VAL A 124 -9.73 10.92 4.96
C VAL A 124 -9.85 12.26 4.23
N ASN A 125 -9.92 12.24 2.89
CA ASN A 125 -10.06 13.46 2.11
C ASN A 125 -11.40 14.16 2.38
N LEU A 126 -12.51 13.41 2.43
CA LEU A 126 -13.83 13.96 2.75
C LEU A 126 -13.89 14.55 4.17
N LEU A 127 -13.23 13.89 5.13
CA LEU A 127 -13.12 14.40 6.49
C LEU A 127 -12.27 15.68 6.53
N ALA A 128 -11.14 15.71 5.81
CA ALA A 128 -10.29 16.90 5.72
C ALA A 128 -11.04 18.06 5.06
N GLU A 129 -11.78 17.82 3.98
CA GLU A 129 -12.63 18.83 3.34
C GLU A 129 -13.70 19.38 4.30
N HIS A 130 -14.30 18.53 5.14
CA HIS A 130 -15.21 18.97 6.19
C HIS A 130 -14.55 19.91 7.19
N GLU A 131 -13.39 19.50 7.71
CA GLU A 131 -12.64 20.25 8.70
C GLU A 131 -12.16 21.59 8.12
N ILE A 132 -11.70 21.60 6.87
CA ILE A 132 -11.35 22.83 6.15
C ILE A 132 -12.56 23.74 6.00
N THR A 133 -13.71 23.21 5.58
CA THR A 133 -14.96 23.99 5.47
C THR A 133 -15.35 24.61 6.81
N ARG A 134 -15.26 23.83 7.90
CA ARG A 134 -15.50 24.31 9.27
C ARG A 134 -14.50 25.39 9.67
N LEU A 135 -13.23 25.23 9.33
CA LEU A 135 -12.20 26.24 9.57
C LEU A 135 -12.53 27.53 8.81
N ILE A 136 -12.88 27.46 7.53
CA ILE A 136 -13.30 28.61 6.71
C ILE A 136 -14.51 29.31 7.35
N GLN A 137 -15.51 28.57 7.81
CA GLN A 137 -16.67 29.14 8.49
C GLN A 137 -16.28 29.89 9.78
N LEU A 138 -15.44 29.28 10.62
CA LEU A 138 -14.98 29.88 11.86
C LEU A 138 -14.10 31.11 11.61
N THR A 139 -13.15 31.04 10.67
CA THR A 139 -12.27 32.16 10.33
C THR A 139 -13.04 33.31 9.70
N THR A 140 -14.01 33.02 8.83
CA THR A 140 -14.90 34.04 8.23
C THR A 140 -15.76 34.71 9.30
N ALA A 141 -16.31 33.95 10.25
CA ALA A 141 -17.07 34.51 11.36
C ALA A 141 -16.21 35.43 12.25
N MET A 142 -14.96 35.05 12.52
CA MET A 142 -14.01 35.90 13.23
C MET A 142 -13.66 37.16 12.44
N ALA A 143 -13.38 37.03 11.14
CA ALA A 143 -13.01 38.16 10.28
C ALA A 143 -14.14 39.19 10.15
N LYS A 144 -15.40 38.74 10.01
CA LYS A 144 -16.59 39.61 10.04
C LYS A 144 -16.72 40.35 11.38
N LYS A 145 -16.43 39.69 12.49
CA LYS A 145 -16.47 40.32 13.83
C LYS A 145 -15.39 41.39 14.00
N MET A 146 -14.26 41.26 13.30
CA MET A 146 -13.16 42.23 13.30
C MET A 146 -13.28 43.29 12.20
N ASP A 147 -14.38 43.30 11.44
CA ASP A 147 -14.65 44.23 10.34
C ASP A 147 -13.57 44.22 9.23
N ILE A 148 -13.03 43.02 8.95
CA ILE A 148 -12.07 42.84 7.85
C ILE A 148 -12.82 42.89 6.50
N PRO A 149 -12.47 43.79 5.57
CA PRO A 149 -13.16 43.97 4.29
C PRO A 149 -13.26 42.70 3.44
N GLU A 150 -12.21 41.88 3.44
CA GLU A 150 -12.09 40.64 2.67
C GLU A 150 -13.05 39.54 3.14
N SER A 151 -13.63 39.67 4.34
CA SER A 151 -14.57 38.68 4.90
C SER A 151 -15.97 38.71 4.28
N TYR A 152 -16.26 39.72 3.45
CA TYR A 152 -17.51 39.89 2.73
C TYR A 152 -17.43 39.44 1.26
N ASP A 153 -16.30 38.86 0.85
CA ASP A 153 -16.13 38.32 -0.50
C ASP A 153 -17.09 37.15 -0.75
N ALA A 154 -17.76 37.18 -1.91
CA ALA A 154 -18.66 36.11 -2.36
C ALA A 154 -17.91 34.80 -2.63
N GLU A 155 -16.62 34.87 -2.97
CA GLU A 155 -15.78 33.69 -3.18
C GLU A 155 -15.63 32.89 -1.87
N ILE A 156 -15.34 33.54 -0.75
CA ILE A 156 -15.18 32.89 0.58
C ILE A 156 -16.46 32.21 1.05
N ASP A 157 -17.63 32.82 0.82
CA ASP A 157 -18.94 32.24 1.16
C ASP A 157 -19.28 31.02 0.30
N SER A 158 -18.76 30.95 -0.93
CA SER A 158 -18.94 29.79 -1.81
C SER A 158 -18.10 28.59 -1.34
N LEU A 159 -16.86 28.80 -0.89
CA LEU A 159 -16.02 27.72 -0.33
C LEU A 159 -16.60 27.12 0.95
N ALA A 160 -17.35 27.90 1.74
CA ALA A 160 -17.94 27.46 3.00
C ALA A 160 -19.21 26.59 2.85
N LYS A 161 -19.77 26.47 1.64
CA LYS A 161 -21.05 25.79 1.38
C LYS A 161 -20.93 24.35 0.90
N ASP A 162 -19.75 23.92 0.42
CA ASP A 162 -19.72 22.90 -0.62
C ASP A 162 -19.42 21.45 -0.20
N VAL A 163 -19.26 21.12 1.08
CA VAL A 163 -19.01 19.71 1.46
C VAL A 163 -19.83 19.29 2.68
N ARG A 164 -20.84 18.44 2.42
CA ARG A 164 -21.52 17.61 3.43
C ARG A 164 -21.00 16.19 3.31
N PRO A 165 -19.96 15.80 4.08
CA PRO A 165 -19.37 14.47 4.01
C PRO A 165 -20.39 13.37 4.27
N GLU A 166 -21.40 13.65 5.09
CA GLU A 166 -22.45 12.68 5.43
C GLU A 166 -23.21 12.24 4.19
N GLN A 167 -23.48 13.14 3.23
CA GLN A 167 -24.17 12.78 1.98
C GLN A 167 -23.28 11.98 1.05
N VAL A 168 -21.99 12.29 1.00
CA VAL A 168 -21.04 11.55 0.16
C VAL A 168 -20.80 10.15 0.73
N LEU A 169 -20.60 10.03 2.05
CA LEU A 169 -20.43 8.76 2.75
C LEU A 169 -21.68 7.88 2.68
N GLU A 170 -22.88 8.45 2.83
CA GLU A 170 -24.16 7.73 2.68
C GLU A 170 -24.34 7.22 1.23
N THR A 171 -23.99 8.04 0.24
CA THR A 171 -23.99 7.63 -1.18
C THR A 171 -23.02 6.48 -1.43
N MET A 172 -21.83 6.52 -0.80
CA MET A 172 -20.84 5.43 -0.91
C MET A 172 -21.31 4.14 -0.22
N GLU A 173 -21.92 4.23 0.96
CA GLU A 173 -22.44 3.07 1.68
C GLU A 173 -23.58 2.40 0.89
N GLN A 174 -24.43 3.22 0.28
CA GLN A 174 -25.50 2.74 -0.59
C GLN A 174 -24.95 2.01 -1.82
N HIS A 175 -23.93 2.56 -2.50
CA HIS A 175 -23.28 1.88 -3.64
C HIS A 175 -22.55 0.59 -3.22
N ARG A 176 -21.98 0.54 -2.01
CA ARG A 176 -21.35 -0.68 -1.46
C ARG A 176 -22.36 -1.80 -1.22
N LYS A 177 -23.54 -1.45 -0.68
CA LYS A 177 -24.67 -2.36 -0.47
C LYS A 177 -25.21 -2.89 -1.79
N GLU A 178 -25.36 -2.01 -2.79
CA GLU A 178 -25.80 -2.37 -4.14
C GLU A 178 -24.78 -3.26 -4.87
N ALA A 179 -23.47 -3.07 -4.64
CA ALA A 179 -22.40 -3.90 -5.20
C ALA A 179 -22.20 -5.26 -4.48
N GLY A 180 -22.95 -5.55 -3.41
CA GLY A 180 -22.89 -6.83 -2.70
C GLY A 180 -21.62 -7.08 -1.88
N LEU A 181 -20.88 -6.03 -1.52
CA LEU A 181 -19.56 -6.13 -0.86
C LEU A 181 -19.62 -6.34 0.67
N GLU A 182 -20.80 -6.41 1.30
CA GLU A 182 -20.94 -6.56 2.75
C GLU A 182 -20.70 -7.99 3.30
N ALA A 183 -20.65 -9.02 2.47
CA ALA A 183 -20.87 -10.40 2.95
C ALA A 183 -19.63 -11.24 3.36
N LYS A 184 -18.47 -10.65 3.74
CA LYS A 184 -17.28 -11.47 4.10
C LYS A 184 -16.51 -11.11 5.37
N GLN A 185 -16.89 -10.09 6.14
CA GLN A 185 -16.11 -9.71 7.34
C GLN A 185 -16.52 -10.40 8.65
N ASP A 186 -17.62 -11.17 8.68
CA ASP A 186 -18.22 -11.61 9.95
C ASP A 186 -18.28 -13.13 10.18
N LYS A 187 -17.39 -13.92 9.56
CA LYS A 187 -17.18 -15.33 9.95
C LYS A 187 -15.76 -15.56 10.41
N LYS A 188 -15.57 -15.31 11.70
CA LYS A 188 -14.49 -15.89 12.51
C LYS A 188 -15.03 -17.07 13.29
#